data_AF-A0A838NN81-F1
#
_entry.id   AF-A0A838NN81-F1
#
_cell.length_a   1.000
_cell.length_b   1.000
_cell.length_c   1.000
_cell.angle_alpha   90.00
_cell.angle_beta   90.00
_cell.angle_gamma   90.00
#
_symmetry.space_group_name_H-M   'P 1'
#
loop_
_entity.id
_entity.type
_entity.pdbx_description
1 polymer ?
#
loop_
_entity_poly.entity_id
_entity_poly.type
_entity_poly.pdbx_seq_one_letter_code
_entity_poly.pdbx_strand_id
1 'polypeptide(L)' 'MRPTSGNRLQRLSGSRRGQHSIRINDQYRVCFRWEDGYADDVEINDYH' A
#
# COMPACT_ATOMS: atom_id res chain seq x y z
N MET A 1 -24.75 -20.57 3.52
CA MET A 1 -24.74 -19.11 3.78
C MET A 1 -23.38 -18.57 3.35
N ARG A 2 -23.33 -17.57 2.45
CA ARG A 2 -22.06 -16.94 2.03
C ARG A 2 -21.86 -15.66 2.86
N PRO A 3 -20.71 -15.46 3.53
CA PRO A 3 -20.43 -14.20 4.19
C PRO A 3 -20.21 -13.09 3.15
N THR A 4 -20.81 -11.94 3.38
CA THR A 4 -20.61 -10.71 2.61
C THR A 4 -19.19 -10.18 2.90
N SER A 5 -18.42 -9.91 1.86
CA SER A 5 -17.04 -9.41 1.99
C SER A 5 -17.02 -7.97 2.50
N GLY A 6 -17.16 -7.78 3.81
CA GLY A 6 -16.70 -6.56 4.47
C GLY A 6 -15.18 -6.48 4.33
N ASN A 7 -14.68 -5.32 3.89
CA ASN A 7 -13.27 -5.01 3.63
C ASN A 7 -12.27 -5.82 4.48
N ARG A 8 -11.52 -6.72 3.83
CA ARG A 8 -10.37 -7.40 4.45
C ARG A 8 -9.17 -6.46 4.46
N LEU A 9 -9.18 -5.54 5.41
CA LEU A 9 -8.02 -4.72 5.73
C LEU A 9 -6.98 -5.63 6.39
N GLN A 10 -6.14 -6.28 5.57
CA GLN A 10 -5.02 -7.09 6.06
C GLN A 10 -3.88 -6.16 6.47
N ARG A 11 -3.65 -6.06 7.79
CA ARG A 11 -2.40 -5.49 8.31
C ARG A 11 -1.26 -6.44 7.95
N LEU A 12 -0.33 -5.99 7.11
CA LEU A 12 0.93 -6.67 6.88
C LEU A 12 1.74 -6.62 8.17
N SER A 13 1.91 -7.78 8.82
CA SER A 13 2.74 -7.97 10.01
C SER A 13 4.13 -8.45 9.57
N GLY A 14 5.16 -7.68 9.90
CA GLY A 14 6.57 -7.93 9.56
C GLY A 14 7.37 -6.61 9.51
N SER A 15 8.70 -6.66 9.41
CA SER A 15 9.67 -5.55 9.53
C SER A 15 9.52 -4.35 8.57
N ARG A 16 8.36 -4.18 7.92
CA ARG A 16 7.97 -3.04 7.08
C ARG A 16 6.74 -2.31 7.64
N ARG A 17 6.60 -2.22 8.98
CA ARG A 17 5.60 -1.35 9.62
C ARG A 17 5.83 0.08 9.11
N GLY A 18 4.87 0.59 8.33
CA GLY A 18 4.90 1.95 7.79
C GLY A 18 5.04 2.05 6.28
N GLN A 19 5.35 0.99 5.53
CA GLN A 19 5.35 1.10 4.06
C GLN A 19 3.97 0.80 3.47
N HIS A 20 3.51 1.72 2.63
CA HIS A 20 2.25 1.69 1.92
C HIS A 20 2.50 1.78 0.41
N SER A 21 1.58 1.22 -0.38
CA SER A 21 1.66 1.33 -1.83
C SER A 21 0.29 1.63 -2.40
N ILE A 22 0.20 2.57 -3.34
CA ILE A 22 -1.00 2.90 -4.09
C ILE A 22 -0.75 2.56 -5.56
N ARG A 23 -1.66 1.81 -6.16
CA ARG A 23 -1.64 1.55 -7.61
C ARG A 23 -2.40 2.67 -8.30
N ILE A 24 -1.76 3.37 -9.23
CA ILE A 24 -2.37 4.47 -9.99
C ILE A 24 -3.10 3.91 -11.22
N ASN A 25 -2.46 3.00 -11.95
CA ASN A 25 -3.05 2.29 -13.08
C ASN A 25 -2.31 0.96 -13.32
N ASP A 26 -2.51 0.33 -14.49
CA ASP A 26 -1.90 -0.98 -14.73
C ASP A 26 -0.36 -0.92 -14.78
N GLN A 27 0.21 0.24 -15.10
CA GLN A 27 1.64 0.48 -15.33
C GLN A 27 2.36 1.12 -14.14
N TYR A 28 1.67 1.99 -13.37
CA TYR A 28 2.29 2.78 -12.31
C TYR A 28 1.88 2.36 -10.91
N ARG A 29 2.88 2.23 -10.03
CA ARG A 29 2.71 2.02 -8.59
C ARG A 29 3.56 3.00 -7.80
N VAL A 30 2.92 3.68 -6.85
CA VAL A 30 3.62 4.54 -5.89
C VAL A 30 3.82 3.75 -4.60
N CYS A 31 5.06 3.65 -4.15
CA CYS A 31 5.44 3.11 -2.85
C CYS A 31 5.87 4.28 -1.96
N PHE A 32 5.41 4.32 -0.72
CA PHE A 32 5.78 5.38 0.23
C PHE A 32 5.77 4.84 1.66
N ARG A 33 6.49 5.49 2.56
CA ARG A 33 6.45 5.25 3.98
C ARG A 33 5.54 6.28 4.64
N TRP A 34 4.67 5.84 5.54
CA TRP A 34 3.85 6.73 6.36
C TRP A 34 4.49 6.83 7.74
N GLU A 35 5.09 7.99 8.01
CA GLU A 35 5.76 8.29 9.27
C GLU A 35 5.30 9.66 9.79
N ASP A 36 4.90 9.71 11.06
CA ASP A 36 4.49 10.94 11.77
C ASP A 36 3.42 11.81 11.05
N GLY A 37 2.56 11.19 10.23
CA GLY A 37 1.51 11.90 9.48
C GLY A 37 1.94 12.43 8.11
N TYR A 38 3.17 12.13 7.68
CA TYR A 38 3.71 12.49 6.38
C TYR A 38 4.10 11.26 5.56
N ALA A 39 4.09 11.44 4.24
CA ALA A 39 4.58 10.44 3.29
C ALA A 39 6.08 10.67 3.05
N ASP A 40 6.90 9.77 3.54
CA ASP A 40 8.36 9.75 3.37
C ASP A 40 8.74 8.68 2.33
N ASP A 41 9.94 8.76 1.75
CA ASP A 41 10.49 7.72 0.84
C ASP A 41 9.55 7.37 -0.34
N VAL A 42 8.98 8.39 -0.99
CA VAL A 42 8.02 8.23 -2.10
C VAL A 42 8.75 7.85 -3.39
N GLU A 43 8.51 6.63 -3.87
CA GLU A 43 9.06 6.10 -5.11
C GLU A 43 7.94 5.73 -6.11
N ILE A 44 8.10 6.16 -7.37
CA ILE A 44 7.21 5.78 -8.46
C ILE A 44 7.89 4.68 -9.26
N ASN A 45 7.33 3.47 -9.20
CA ASN A 45 7.74 2.37 -10.06
C ASN A 45 6.84 2.35 -11.30
N ASP A 46 7.46 2.46 -12.47
CA ASP A 46 6.88 2.10 -13.76
C ASP A 46 7.23 0.64 -14.03
N TYR A 47 6.20 -0.20 -14.11
CA TYR A 47 6.35 -1.58 -14.56
C TYR A 47 6.07 -1.58 -16.07
N HIS A 48 7.13 -1.66 -16.87
CA HIS A 48 7.05 -1.96 -18.31
C HIS A 48 7.51 -3.39 -18.58
#